data_AF-A0A699QTU0-F1
#
_entry.id   AF-A0A699QTU0-F1
#
_cell.length_a   1.000
_cell.length_b   1.000
_cell.length_c   1.000
_cell.angle_alpha   90.00
_cell.angle_beta   90.00
_cell.angle_gamma   90.00
#
_symmetry.space_group_name_H-M   'P 1'
#
loop_
_entity.id
_entity.type
_entity.pdbx_description
1 polymer ?
#
loop_
_entity_poly.entity_id
_entity_poly.type
_entity_poly.pdbx_seq_one_letter_code
_entity_poly.pdbx_strand_id
1 'polypeptide(L)'
;KSELKENRNQVKGRAFNVNAVGALQDPNVVTGTFSLNHHFATALFDSGADFSFISTSFAPLLNVKSSFVNPGYLIKVADGKKVEVDRVIRNCKLELELPCSL
;
A
#
# COMPACT_ATOMS: atom_id res chain seq x y z
N LYS A 1 5.07 -30.07 -30.75
CA LYS A 1 4.12 -30.68 -29.79
C LYS A 1 4.95 -31.05 -28.56
N SER A 2 4.65 -30.63 -27.33
CA SER A 2 3.37 -30.25 -26.73
C SER A 2 3.55 -29.10 -25.74
N GLU A 3 2.60 -28.17 -25.79
CA GLU A 3 2.30 -27.17 -24.77
C GLU A 3 1.90 -27.84 -23.45
N LEU A 4 2.26 -27.21 -22.33
CA LEU A 4 1.47 -27.26 -21.11
C LEU A 4 1.06 -25.82 -20.78
N LYS A 5 -0.17 -25.49 -21.17
CA LYS A 5 -0.93 -24.35 -20.66
C LYS A 5 -1.22 -24.61 -19.19
N GLU A 6 -0.89 -23.65 -18.33
CA GLU A 6 -1.65 -23.47 -17.10
C GLU A 6 -2.08 -22.01 -16.99
N ASN A 7 -3.37 -21.81 -17.17
CA ASN A 7 -4.07 -20.55 -17.02
C ASN A 7 -4.95 -20.68 -15.77
N ARG A 8 -4.52 -20.08 -14.65
CA ARG A 8 -5.39 -19.80 -13.50
C ARG A 8 -4.92 -18.51 -12.82
N ASN A 9 -5.58 -17.41 -13.18
CA ASN A 9 -5.88 -16.24 -12.35
C ASN A 9 -4.84 -15.85 -11.27
N GLN A 10 -3.61 -15.54 -11.67
CA GLN A 10 -2.81 -14.63 -10.85
C GLN A 10 -3.44 -13.24 -11.01
N VAL A 11 -4.20 -12.81 -10.00
CA VAL A 11 -4.52 -11.40 -9.83
C VAL A 11 -3.17 -10.68 -9.78
N LYS A 12 -2.85 -10.03 -10.89
CA LYS A 12 -1.54 -9.42 -11.11
C LYS A 12 -1.63 -7.99 -10.61
N GLY A 13 -1.48 -7.85 -9.29
CA GLY A 13 -1.40 -6.57 -8.65
C GLY A 13 -0.28 -5.72 -9.22
N ARG A 14 -0.64 -4.50 -9.60
CA ARG A 14 0.33 -3.44 -9.85
C ARG A 14 0.38 -2.64 -8.54
N ALA A 15 1.54 -2.49 -7.92
CA ALA A 15 1.69 -1.50 -6.86
C ALA A 15 2.63 -0.43 -7.39
N PHE A 16 2.20 0.83 -7.36
CA PHE A 16 3.06 1.91 -7.81
C PHE A 16 4.00 2.32 -6.66
N ASN A 17 5.32 2.18 -6.89
CA ASN A 17 6.38 2.77 -6.07
C ASN A 17 6.38 4.22 -6.45
N VAL A 18 5.89 4.98 -5.53
CA VAL A 18 6.11 6.38 -5.61
C VAL A 18 6.96 6.71 -4.39
N ASN A 19 8.19 7.12 -4.64
CA ASN A 19 8.81 8.17 -3.85
C ASN A 19 7.84 9.34 -3.93
N ALA A 20 7.16 9.75 -2.85
CA ALA A 20 5.99 10.65 -2.81
C ALA A 20 5.82 11.60 -4.03
N VAL A 21 6.90 12.28 -4.41
CA VAL A 21 7.08 13.09 -5.63
C VAL A 21 6.61 12.46 -6.97
N GLY A 22 6.79 11.15 -7.21
CA GLY A 22 6.45 10.47 -8.47
C GLY A 22 4.97 10.10 -8.64
N ALA A 23 4.22 9.83 -7.56
CA ALA A 23 2.77 9.55 -7.57
C ALA A 23 2.06 10.86 -7.64
N LEU A 24 2.60 11.88 -6.98
CA LEU A 24 2.08 13.22 -7.12
C LEU A 24 2.04 13.67 -8.59
N GLN A 25 2.80 13.02 -9.49
CA GLN A 25 2.77 13.24 -10.92
C GLN A 25 1.96 12.19 -11.71
N ASP A 26 1.56 11.06 -11.11
CA ASP A 26 0.68 10.10 -11.78
C ASP A 26 -0.76 10.62 -11.72
N PRO A 27 -1.44 10.85 -12.87
CA PRO A 27 -2.80 11.36 -12.87
C PRO A 27 -3.82 10.43 -12.21
N ASN A 28 -3.47 9.15 -11.98
CA ASN A 28 -4.31 8.18 -11.30
C ASN A 28 -4.10 8.13 -9.78
N VAL A 29 -3.17 8.93 -9.25
CA VAL A 29 -2.92 8.99 -7.81
C VAL A 29 -3.40 10.32 -7.23
N VAL A 30 -4.28 10.20 -6.23
CA VAL A 30 -4.71 11.34 -5.42
C VAL A 30 -3.97 11.29 -4.09
N THR A 31 -3.42 12.42 -3.66
CA THR A 31 -2.73 12.54 -2.38
C THR A 31 -3.55 13.37 -1.39
N GLY A 32 -3.57 12.95 -0.13
CA GLY A 32 -4.11 13.76 0.96
C GLY A 32 -3.48 13.42 2.30
N THR A 33 -3.73 14.26 3.30
CA THR A 33 -3.29 14.03 4.68
C THR A 33 -4.46 13.50 5.49
N PHE A 34 -4.22 12.40 6.21
CA PHE A 34 -5.24 11.70 6.99
C PHE A 34 -4.67 11.31 8.35
N SER A 35 -5.55 11.05 9.30
CA SER A 35 -5.18 10.44 10.58
C SER A 35 -5.28 8.92 10.45
N LEU A 36 -4.18 8.21 10.72
CA LEU A 36 -4.13 6.75 10.77
C LEU A 36 -3.83 6.32 12.20
N ASN A 37 -4.82 5.77 12.90
CA ASN A 37 -4.77 5.51 14.35
C ASN A 37 -4.24 6.71 15.17
N HIS A 38 -4.76 7.91 14.91
CA HIS A 38 -4.37 9.17 15.58
C HIS A 38 -2.99 9.72 15.21
N HIS A 39 -2.34 9.18 14.17
CA HIS A 39 -1.09 9.73 13.62
C HIS A 39 -1.32 10.27 12.22
N PHE A 40 -0.94 11.53 11.98
CA PHE A 40 -1.03 12.12 10.65
C PHE A 40 -0.08 11.43 9.66
N ALA A 41 -0.64 10.98 8.55
CA ALA A 41 0.06 10.36 7.45
C ALA A 41 -0.37 11.00 6.12
N THR A 42 0.56 11.08 5.18
CA THR A 42 0.21 11.32 3.78
C THR A 42 -0.22 9.99 3.16
N ALA A 43 -1.47 9.93 2.68
CA ALA A 43 -2.00 8.78 1.96
C ALA A 43 -1.94 9.03 0.45
N LEU A 44 -1.53 8.01 -0.30
CA LEU A 44 -1.59 7.96 -1.76
C LEU A 44 -2.74 7.01 -2.14
N PHE A 45 -3.79 7.55 -2.76
CA PHE A 45 -4.89 6.75 -3.31
C PHE A 45 -4.58 6.39 -4.75
N ASP A 46 -4.14 5.15 -4.93
CA ASP A 46 -3.80 4.56 -6.21
C ASP A 46 -4.87 3.52 -6.55
N SER A 47 -5.72 3.84 -7.53
CA SER A 47 -6.78 2.92 -7.99
C SER A 47 -6.24 1.63 -8.63
N GLY A 48 -4.95 1.60 -8.98
CA GLY A 48 -4.28 0.43 -9.52
C GLY A 48 -3.70 -0.52 -8.47
N ALA A 49 -3.70 -0.13 -7.19
CA ALA A 49 -3.11 -0.91 -6.10
C ALA A 49 -4.07 -1.98 -5.53
N ASP A 50 -3.57 -3.21 -5.39
CA ASP A 50 -4.31 -4.32 -4.77
C ASP A 50 -4.40 -4.20 -3.23
N PHE A 51 -3.38 -3.57 -2.63
CA PHE A 51 -3.23 -3.49 -1.17
C PHE A 51 -2.77 -2.10 -0.76
N SER A 52 -3.13 -1.71 0.46
CA SER A 52 -2.57 -0.53 1.12
C SER A 52 -1.23 -0.88 1.76
N PHE A 53 -0.23 -0.02 1.56
CA PHE A 53 1.08 -0.15 2.17
C PHE A 53 1.35 1.02 3.09
N ILE A 54 2.05 0.72 4.18
CA ILE A 54 2.55 1.70 5.13
C ILE A 54 4.07 1.73 5.04
N SER A 55 4.67 2.91 5.14
CA SER A 55 6.13 3.00 5.14
C SER A 55 6.70 2.31 6.38
N THR A 56 7.85 1.67 6.22
CA THR A 56 8.55 0.99 7.32
C THR A 56 9.01 1.97 8.41
N SER A 57 9.19 3.25 8.07
CA SER A 57 9.49 4.32 9.03
C SER A 57 8.26 4.78 9.82
N PHE A 58 7.06 4.67 9.25
CA PHE A 58 5.81 5.09 9.92
C PHE A 58 5.18 3.95 10.73
N ALA A 59 5.34 2.69 10.31
CA ALA A 59 4.75 1.55 11.02
C ALA A 59 5.06 1.49 12.54
N PRO A 60 6.28 1.82 13.02
CA PRO A 60 6.56 1.87 14.45
C PRO A 60 5.77 2.96 15.20
N LEU A 61 5.40 4.06 14.52
CA LEU A 61 4.66 5.17 15.12
C LEU A 61 3.24 4.76 15.50
N LEU A 62 2.62 3.86 14.73
CA LEU A 62 1.27 3.37 15.01
C LEU A 62 1.15 2.62 16.35
N ASN A 63 2.26 2.10 16.88
CA ASN A 63 2.28 1.27 18.09
C ASN A 63 1.25 0.10 18.05
N VAL A 64 0.94 -0.40 16.85
CA VAL A 64 0.04 -1.55 16.64
C VAL A 64 0.86 -2.79 16.34
N LYS A 65 0.52 -3.91 17.00
CA LYS A 65 1.16 -5.20 16.76
C LYS A 65 0.87 -5.68 15.32
N SER A 66 1.93 -5.97 14.57
CA SER A 66 1.81 -6.66 13.28
C SER A 66 1.61 -8.16 13.49
N SER A 67 0.96 -8.78 12.52
CA SER A 67 0.80 -10.23 12.40
C SER A 67 1.61 -10.75 11.21
N PHE A 68 2.24 -11.90 11.38
CA PHE A 68 2.91 -12.57 10.26
C PHE A 68 1.88 -13.25 9.36
N VAL A 69 2.13 -13.21 8.05
CA VAL A 69 1.38 -13.92 7.02
C VAL A 69 2.31 -14.90 6.30
N ASN A 70 1.84 -16.13 6.11
CA ASN A 70 2.56 -17.20 5.43
C ASN A 70 1.60 -17.94 4.48
N PRO A 71 1.86 -17.98 3.16
CA PRO A 71 2.98 -17.31 2.48
C PRO A 71 2.86 -15.78 2.55
N GLY A 72 4.01 -15.09 2.51
CA GLY A 72 4.06 -13.64 2.38
C GLY A 72 3.55 -13.18 1.01
N TYR A 73 3.35 -11.87 0.86
CA TYR A 73 2.94 -11.26 -0.40
C TYR A 73 4.15 -10.83 -1.20
N LEU A 74 4.25 -11.29 -2.44
CA LEU A 74 5.23 -10.78 -3.39
C LEU A 74 4.63 -9.61 -4.17
N ILE A 75 4.99 -8.40 -3.78
CA ILE A 75 4.45 -7.17 -4.37
C ILE A 75 5.44 -6.63 -5.39
N LYS A 76 4.94 -6.12 -6.52
CA LYS A 76 5.76 -5.38 -7.49
C LYS A 76 5.57 -3.90 -7.21
N VAL A 77 6.62 -3.23 -6.76
CA VAL A 77 6.65 -1.78 -6.59
C VAL A 77 6.99 -1.12 -7.96
N ALA A 78 6.63 0.15 -8.20
CA ALA A 78 6.76 0.83 -9.53
C ALA A 78 8.17 0.93 -10.08
N ASP A 79 9.23 0.90 -9.26
CA ASP A 79 10.59 0.80 -9.80
C ASP A 79 10.83 -0.57 -10.50
N GLY A 80 9.81 -1.43 -10.49
CA GLY A 80 9.78 -2.73 -11.13
C GLY A 80 10.21 -3.85 -10.19
N LYS A 81 10.78 -3.52 -9.02
CA LYS A 81 11.30 -4.50 -8.09
C LYS A 81 10.16 -5.26 -7.42
N LYS A 82 10.45 -6.52 -7.15
CA LYS A 82 9.59 -7.37 -6.34
C LYS A 82 10.09 -7.35 -4.91
N VAL A 83 9.20 -7.09 -3.98
CA VAL A 83 9.48 -7.07 -2.54
C VAL A 83 8.56 -8.08 -1.88
N GLU A 84 9.11 -8.88 -0.97
CA GLU A 84 8.30 -9.77 -0.14
C GLU A 84 7.86 -9.01 1.12
N VAL A 85 6.57 -9.08 1.42
CA VAL A 85 5.97 -8.49 2.62
C VAL A 85 5.27 -9.59 3.40
N ASP A 86 5.75 -9.85 4.61
CA ASP A 86 5.31 -10.95 5.48
C ASP A 86 4.54 -10.46 6.71
N ARG A 87 4.31 -9.15 6.83
CA ARG A 87 3.66 -8.52 7.99
C ARG A 87 2.43 -7.73 7.58
N VAL A 88 1.36 -7.90 8.33
CA VAL A 88 0.10 -7.16 8.18
C VAL A 88 -0.28 -6.53 9.51
N ILE A 89 -0.60 -5.24 9.46
CA ILE A 89 -1.27 -4.52 10.55
C ILE A 89 -2.76 -4.50 10.21
N ARG A 90 -3.60 -4.99 11.12
CA ARG A 90 -5.05 -5.10 10.94
C ARG A 90 -5.76 -4.09 11.84
N ASN A 91 -7.02 -3.80 11.50
CA ASN A 91 -7.90 -2.93 12.27
C ASN A 91 -7.36 -1.49 12.41
N CYS A 92 -6.64 -0.99 11.41
CA CYS A 92 -6.26 0.41 11.35
C CYS A 92 -7.47 1.29 11.02
N LYS A 93 -7.61 2.40 11.74
CA LYS A 93 -8.63 3.41 11.53
C LYS A 93 -8.04 4.57 10.72
N LEU A 94 -8.56 4.78 9.52
CA LEU A 94 -8.22 5.91 8.66
C LEU A 94 -9.34 6.94 8.78
N GLU A 95 -9.00 8.16 9.20
CA GLU A 95 -9.97 9.23 9.41
C GLU A 95 -9.60 10.47 8.59
N LEU A 96 -10.62 11.06 7.98
CA LEU A 96 -10.53 12.39 7.40
C LEU A 96 -10.69 13.40 8.54
N GLU A 97 -9.59 13.95 9.01
CA GLU A 97 -9.62 15.12 9.90
C GLU A 97 -9.74 16.36 9.03
N LEU A 98 -10.96 16.89 8.92
CA LEU A 98 -11.15 18.24 8.41
C LEU A 98 -10.64 19.21 9.48
N PRO A 99 -9.84 20.22 9.13
CA PRO A 99 -9.46 21.24 10.10
C PRO A 99 -10.76 21.84 10.67
N CYS A 100 -10.89 21.79 12.00
CA CYS A 100 -11.95 22.55 12.66
C CYS A 100 -11.81 24.02 12.23
N SER A 101 -12.94 24.60 11.82
CA SER A 101 -13.14 25.98 11.33
C SER A 101 -12.63 26.28 9.91
N LEU A 102 -13.53 26.12 8.93
CA LEU A 102 -13.80 27.18 7.94
C LEU A 102 -14.96 28.04 8.47
#